data_AF-A0A523QQ18-F1
#
_entry.id   AF-A0A523QQ18-F1
#
_cell.length_a   1.000
_cell.length_b   1.000
_cell.length_c   1.000
_cell.angle_alpha   90.00
_cell.angle_beta   90.00
_cell.angle_gamma   90.00
#
_symmetry.space_group_name_H-M   'P 1'
#
loop_
_entity.id
_entity.type
_entity.pdbx_description
1 polymer ?
#
loop_
_entity_poly.entity_id
_entity_poly.type
_entity_poly.pdbx_seq_one_letter_code
_entity_poly.pdbx_strand_id
1 'polypeptide(L)'
;MQYLERTSAMSLIQVSLEQSKVEVWLSASKVTAKEGEHIRFDSDVGGGIRPYSYEWDFGDGNTSTDNNPRHQYKSKGTYTVTLTVTDDRGNQDTEKRSEYITVLPGWSAGSIVDGAWSGLVTFGRALANIFIWLGIFSPVWIVTGVILYFFWWRRRKKRA
;
A
#
# COMPACT_ATOMS: atom_id res chain seq x y z
N MET A 1 53.64 -19.51 -26.55
CA MET A 1 52.33 -19.40 -27.24
C MET A 1 51.21 -20.18 -26.53
N GLN A 2 51.41 -21.42 -26.05
CA GLN A 2 50.34 -22.24 -25.43
C GLN A 2 49.66 -21.68 -24.17
N TYR A 3 50.27 -20.73 -23.45
CA TYR A 3 49.70 -20.15 -22.22
C TYR A 3 48.51 -19.22 -22.51
N LEU A 4 48.57 -18.44 -23.60
CA LEU A 4 47.52 -17.50 -23.99
C LEU A 4 46.24 -18.22 -24.47
N GLU A 5 46.39 -19.39 -25.08
CA GLU A 5 45.26 -20.19 -25.54
C GLU A 5 44.51 -20.84 -24.36
N ARG A 6 45.24 -21.30 -23.33
CA ARG A 6 44.62 -21.87 -22.12
C ARG A 6 43.84 -20.83 -21.33
N THR A 7 44.34 -19.61 -21.20
CA THR A 7 43.62 -18.53 -20.49
C THR A 7 42.43 -18.00 -21.28
N SER A 8 42.53 -17.91 -22.61
CA SER A 8 41.40 -17.54 -23.47
C SER A 8 40.28 -18.59 -23.42
N ALA A 9 40.60 -19.87 -23.51
CA ALA A 9 39.62 -20.95 -23.41
C ALA A 9 38.95 -20.99 -22.03
N MET A 10 39.71 -20.81 -20.93
CA MET A 10 39.16 -20.75 -19.58
C MET A 10 38.24 -19.54 -19.36
N SER A 11 38.62 -18.36 -19.88
CA SER A 11 37.80 -17.15 -19.81
C SER A 11 36.52 -17.28 -20.63
N LEU A 12 36.57 -17.90 -21.81
CA LEU A 12 35.39 -18.18 -22.65
C LEU A 12 34.45 -19.19 -22.02
N ILE A 13 34.96 -20.27 -21.42
CA ILE A 13 34.14 -21.28 -20.75
C ILE A 13 33.44 -20.66 -19.53
N GLN A 14 34.13 -19.83 -18.74
CA GLN A 14 33.52 -19.13 -17.60
C GLN A 14 32.39 -18.20 -18.03
N VAL A 15 32.61 -17.36 -19.05
CA VAL A 15 31.57 -16.46 -19.60
C VAL A 15 30.40 -17.24 -20.18
N SER A 16 30.65 -18.36 -20.87
CA SER A 16 29.61 -19.21 -21.43
C SER A 16 28.79 -19.93 -20.35
N LEU A 17 29.37 -20.23 -19.19
CA LEU A 17 28.68 -20.87 -18.07
C LEU A 17 27.79 -19.86 -17.33
N GLU A 18 28.26 -18.63 -17.11
CA GLU A 18 27.44 -17.58 -16.50
C GLU A 18 26.23 -17.21 -17.36
N GLN A 19 26.41 -17.12 -18.69
CA GLN A 19 25.30 -16.84 -19.61
C GLN A 19 24.29 -18.00 -19.73
N SER A 20 24.69 -19.22 -19.37
CA SER A 20 23.82 -20.39 -19.39
C SER A 20 22.90 -20.49 -18.17
N LYS A 21 23.21 -19.77 -17.10
CA LYS A 21 22.39 -19.73 -15.89
C LYS A 21 21.23 -18.76 -16.11
N VAL A 22 20.02 -19.21 -15.77
CA VAL A 22 18.85 -18.34 -15.69
C VAL A 22 18.95 -17.56 -14.39
N GLU A 23 18.82 -16.23 -14.46
CA GLU A 23 18.70 -15.36 -13.29
C GLU A 23 17.42 -14.53 -13.42
N VAL A 24 16.65 -14.48 -12.35
CA VAL A 24 15.33 -13.84 -12.35
C VAL A 24 15.29 -12.71 -11.33
N TRP A 25 14.74 -11.57 -11.76
CA TRP A 25 14.43 -10.45 -10.90
C TRP A 25 12.95 -10.09 -11.01
N LEU A 26 12.36 -9.80 -9.86
CA LEU A 26 10.96 -9.41 -9.73
C LEU A 26 10.87 -7.95 -9.28
N SER A 27 9.94 -7.20 -9.88
CA SER A 27 9.59 -5.87 -9.42
C SER A 27 8.09 -5.61 -9.55
N ALA A 28 7.58 -4.67 -8.75
CA ALA A 28 6.20 -4.21 -8.82
C ALA A 28 6.18 -2.69 -9.00
N SER A 29 5.15 -2.19 -9.69
CA SER A 29 4.95 -0.75 -9.89
C SER A 29 4.76 0.02 -8.59
N LYS A 30 4.24 -0.66 -7.56
CA LYS A 30 4.04 -0.10 -6.22
C LYS A 30 4.11 -1.21 -5.18
N VAL A 31 4.67 -0.86 -4.03
CA VAL A 31 4.80 -1.72 -2.84
C VAL A 31 3.61 -1.52 -1.89
N THR A 32 2.97 -0.35 -1.94
CA THR A 32 1.79 -0.01 -1.14
C THR A 32 0.60 0.29 -2.04
N ALA A 33 -0.53 -0.36 -1.79
CA ALA A 33 -1.75 -0.23 -2.57
C ALA A 33 -2.98 -0.18 -1.66
N LYS A 34 -4.11 0.33 -2.14
CA LYS A 34 -5.41 0.17 -1.47
C LYS A 34 -6.10 -1.11 -1.94
N GLU A 35 -7.02 -1.61 -1.11
CA GLU A 35 -7.94 -2.68 -1.52
C GLU A 35 -8.59 -2.33 -2.87
N GLY A 36 -8.52 -3.27 -3.82
CA GLY A 36 -9.07 -3.07 -5.15
C GLY A 36 -8.21 -2.22 -6.09
N GLU A 37 -6.98 -1.87 -5.73
CA GLU A 37 -6.09 -1.15 -6.63
C GLU A 37 -5.27 -2.13 -7.50
N HIS A 38 -5.13 -1.83 -8.80
CA HIS A 38 -4.32 -2.65 -9.71
C HIS A 38 -2.83 -2.37 -9.50
N ILE A 39 -2.04 -3.43 -9.33
CA ILE A 39 -0.58 -3.42 -9.28
C ILE A 39 -0.06 -4.12 -10.52
N ARG A 40 0.90 -3.49 -11.21
CA ARG A 40 1.62 -4.12 -12.32
C ARG A 40 2.88 -4.79 -11.76
N PHE A 41 3.15 -6.00 -12.21
CA PHE A 41 4.38 -6.73 -11.92
C PHE A 41 5.22 -6.85 -13.18
N ASP A 42 6.52 -6.69 -13.02
CA ASP A 42 7.49 -6.79 -14.09
C ASP A 42 8.56 -7.83 -13.71
N SER A 43 8.72 -8.83 -14.57
CA SER A 43 9.84 -9.79 -14.51
C SER A 43 10.99 -9.29 -15.38
N ASP A 44 12.20 -9.39 -14.86
CA ASP A 44 13.42 -9.26 -15.63
C ASP A 44 14.19 -10.59 -15.57
N VAL A 45 14.65 -11.08 -16.71
CA VAL A 45 15.28 -12.40 -16.83
C VAL A 45 16.60 -12.25 -17.55
N GLY A 46 17.68 -12.61 -16.88
CA GLY A 46 19.04 -12.65 -17.39
C GLY A 46 19.47 -14.07 -17.74
N GLY A 47 20.33 -14.18 -18.76
CA GLY A 47 20.87 -15.46 -19.20
C GLY A 47 19.80 -16.43 -19.72
N GLY A 48 20.08 -17.73 -19.65
CA GLY A 48 19.16 -18.79 -20.07
C GLY A 48 18.86 -18.82 -21.56
N ILE A 49 17.96 -19.73 -21.96
CA ILE A 49 17.58 -19.92 -23.37
C ILE A 49 16.07 -19.75 -23.56
N ARG A 50 15.70 -18.84 -24.45
CA ARG A 50 14.31 -18.57 -24.84
C ARG A 50 13.72 -19.73 -25.66
N PRO A 51 12.40 -19.95 -25.62
CA PRO A 51 11.37 -19.19 -24.88
C PRO A 51 11.40 -19.44 -23.36
N TYR A 52 10.86 -18.49 -22.60
CA TYR A 52 10.66 -18.64 -21.14
C TYR A 52 9.20 -18.88 -20.82
N SER A 53 8.92 -19.69 -19.80
CA SER A 53 7.62 -19.82 -19.15
C SER A 53 7.66 -19.18 -17.77
N TYR A 54 6.61 -18.43 -17.43
CA TYR A 54 6.48 -17.68 -16.18
C TYR A 54 5.41 -18.32 -15.31
N GLU A 55 5.67 -18.37 -14.01
CA GLU A 55 4.69 -18.73 -12.99
C GLU A 55 4.79 -17.73 -11.84
N TRP A 56 3.71 -16.99 -11.63
CA TRP A 56 3.58 -16.00 -10.57
C TRP A 56 2.66 -16.52 -9.48
N ASP A 57 3.06 -16.36 -8.23
CA ASP A 57 2.22 -16.51 -7.05
C ASP A 57 2.21 -15.19 -6.29
N PHE A 58 1.03 -14.58 -6.15
CA PHE A 58 0.86 -13.30 -5.49
C PHE A 58 0.70 -13.40 -3.97
N GLY A 59 0.66 -14.61 -3.41
CA GLY A 59 0.52 -14.88 -1.98
C GLY A 59 -0.90 -14.72 -1.43
N ASP A 60 -1.88 -14.46 -2.31
CA ASP A 60 -3.31 -14.37 -1.98
C ASP A 60 -4.13 -15.57 -2.49
N GLY A 61 -3.44 -16.58 -3.03
CA GLY A 61 -4.04 -17.77 -3.65
C GLY A 61 -4.30 -17.63 -5.15
N ASN A 62 -4.06 -16.46 -5.74
CA ASN A 62 -4.13 -16.27 -7.20
C ASN A 62 -2.74 -16.39 -7.83
N THR A 63 -2.71 -16.92 -9.05
CA THR A 63 -1.49 -17.09 -9.85
C THR A 63 -1.63 -16.49 -11.24
N SER A 64 -0.51 -16.33 -11.94
CA SER A 64 -0.49 -15.88 -13.34
C SER A 64 0.64 -16.51 -14.13
N THR A 65 0.46 -16.69 -15.44
CA THR A 65 1.49 -17.18 -16.37
C THR A 65 1.96 -16.12 -17.37
N ASP A 66 1.42 -14.91 -17.28
CA ASP A 66 1.85 -13.79 -18.13
C ASP A 66 3.27 -13.33 -17.74
N ASN A 67 3.99 -12.76 -18.71
CA ASN A 67 5.32 -12.18 -18.45
C ASN A 67 5.24 -10.96 -17.50
N ASN A 68 4.27 -10.06 -17.71
CA ASN A 68 4.08 -8.85 -16.92
C ASN A 68 2.60 -8.71 -16.50
N PRO A 69 2.15 -9.50 -15.51
CA PRO A 69 0.75 -9.51 -15.10
C PRO A 69 0.34 -8.24 -14.37
N ARG A 70 -0.98 -7.99 -14.38
CA ARG A 70 -1.63 -7.02 -13.51
C ARG A 70 -2.48 -7.78 -12.50
N HIS A 71 -2.28 -7.50 -11.22
CA HIS A 71 -3.02 -8.14 -10.13
C HIS A 71 -3.70 -7.12 -9.23
N GLN A 72 -4.80 -7.53 -8.61
CA GLN A 72 -5.60 -6.71 -7.73
C GLN A 72 -5.88 -7.47 -6.43
N TYR A 73 -5.40 -6.94 -5.33
CA TYR A 73 -5.64 -7.52 -4.00
C TYR A 73 -7.00 -7.07 -3.45
N LYS A 74 -7.84 -8.03 -3.09
CA LYS A 74 -9.21 -7.79 -2.59
C LYS A 74 -9.29 -7.48 -1.10
N SER A 75 -8.30 -7.94 -0.33
CA SER A 75 -8.27 -7.80 1.12
C SER A 75 -7.03 -7.01 1.54
N LYS A 76 -7.15 -6.21 2.60
CA LYS A 76 -5.99 -5.65 3.28
C LYS A 76 -5.10 -6.76 3.84
N GLY A 77 -3.80 -6.51 3.83
CA GLY A 77 -2.82 -7.48 4.30
C GLY A 77 -1.45 -7.23 3.68
N THR A 78 -0.49 -8.04 4.10
CA THR A 78 0.85 -8.04 3.54
C THR A 78 1.07 -9.35 2.80
N TYR A 79 1.52 -9.26 1.54
CA TYR A 79 1.60 -10.38 0.62
C TYR A 79 3.03 -10.67 0.21
N THR A 80 3.36 -11.96 0.14
CA THR A 80 4.63 -12.47 -0.38
C THR A 80 4.45 -12.82 -1.84
N VAL A 81 5.30 -12.29 -2.71
CA VAL A 81 5.21 -12.55 -4.15
C VAL A 81 6.37 -13.44 -4.58
N THR A 82 6.06 -14.48 -5.33
CA THR A 82 7.03 -15.43 -5.88
C THR A 82 6.90 -15.43 -7.39
N LEU A 83 8.03 -15.37 -8.08
CA LEU A 83 8.13 -15.56 -9.52
C LEU A 83 9.09 -16.70 -9.79
N THR A 84 8.60 -17.68 -10.54
CA THR A 84 9.38 -18.79 -11.05
C THR A 84 9.43 -18.68 -12.57
N VAL A 85 10.64 -18.73 -13.14
CA VAL A 85 10.84 -18.72 -14.59
C VAL A 85 11.60 -19.97 -15.00
N THR A 86 11.10 -20.64 -16.02
CA THR A 86 11.73 -21.82 -16.63
C THR A 86 12.10 -21.51 -18.07
N ASP A 87 13.30 -21.92 -18.47
CA ASP A 87 13.83 -21.77 -19.83
C ASP A 87 13.52 -23.00 -20.71
N ASP A 88 13.84 -22.92 -22.01
CA ASP A 88 13.56 -23.99 -22.98
C ASP A 88 14.33 -25.30 -22.69
N ARG A 89 15.43 -25.23 -21.92
CA ARG A 89 16.21 -26.40 -21.51
C ARG A 89 15.76 -26.96 -20.18
N GLY A 90 14.73 -26.38 -19.55
CA GLY A 90 14.22 -26.77 -18.25
C GLY A 90 15.04 -26.23 -17.07
N ASN A 91 15.99 -25.31 -17.30
CA ASN A 91 16.61 -24.58 -16.20
C ASN A 91 15.56 -23.66 -15.58
N GLN A 92 15.52 -23.60 -14.26
CA GLN A 92 14.56 -22.80 -13.53
C GLN A 92 15.28 -21.95 -12.50
N ASP A 93 14.81 -20.72 -12.35
CA ASP A 93 15.16 -19.86 -11.23
C ASP A 93 13.90 -19.29 -10.60
N THR A 94 13.98 -18.98 -9.30
CA THR A 94 12.85 -18.51 -8.51
C THR A 94 13.26 -17.35 -7.63
N GLU A 95 12.60 -16.22 -7.84
CA GLU A 95 12.74 -15.03 -7.01
C GLU A 95 11.54 -14.93 -6.07
N LYS A 96 11.81 -14.83 -4.76
CA LYS A 96 10.79 -14.73 -3.73
C LYS A 96 11.00 -13.48 -2.90
N ARG A 97 9.98 -12.61 -2.86
CA ARG A 97 9.98 -11.41 -2.02
C ARG A 97 8.92 -11.53 -0.93
N SER A 98 9.39 -11.83 0.28
CA SER A 98 8.57 -11.85 1.49
C SER A 98 8.10 -10.45 1.85
N GLU A 99 6.84 -10.35 2.29
CA GLU A 99 6.22 -9.09 2.72
C GLU A 99 6.33 -7.94 1.70
N TYR A 100 6.32 -8.28 0.42
CA TYR A 100 6.63 -7.33 -0.65
C TYR A 100 5.52 -6.33 -0.93
N ILE A 101 4.25 -6.73 -0.83
CA ILE A 101 3.12 -5.84 -1.11
C ILE A 101 2.31 -5.63 0.15
N THR A 102 2.09 -4.37 0.52
CA THR A 102 1.23 -3.97 1.64
C THR A 102 -0.05 -3.34 1.11
N VAL A 103 -1.18 -3.95 1.44
CA VAL A 103 -2.51 -3.52 1.02
C VAL A 103 -3.23 -2.89 2.20
N LEU A 104 -3.58 -1.62 2.05
CA LEU A 104 -4.32 -0.83 3.02
C LEU A 104 -5.83 -0.96 2.76
N PRO A 105 -6.67 -0.84 3.82
CA PRO A 105 -8.12 -0.84 3.63
C PRO A 105 -8.56 0.28 2.69
N GLY A 106 -9.55 0.00 1.85
CA GLY A 106 -10.12 0.98 0.92
C GLY A 106 -10.83 2.16 1.62
N TRP A 107 -11.19 1.96 2.89
CA TRP A 107 -11.80 2.97 3.76
C TRP A 107 -10.81 3.36 4.88
N SER A 108 -10.53 4.66 5.03
CA SER A 108 -9.77 5.14 6.19
C SER A 108 -10.73 5.50 7.31
N ALA A 109 -10.58 4.88 8.49
CA ALA A 109 -11.37 5.22 9.68
C ALA A 109 -11.17 6.70 10.12
N GLY A 110 -10.08 7.35 9.67
CA GLY A 110 -9.84 8.78 9.90
C GLY A 110 -10.79 9.71 9.11
N SER A 111 -11.24 9.30 7.93
CA SER A 111 -12.11 10.15 7.09
C SER A 111 -13.49 10.40 7.71
N ILE A 112 -13.98 9.47 8.53
CA ILE A 112 -15.29 9.55 9.19
C ILE A 112 -15.26 10.54 10.37
N VAL A 113 -14.11 10.71 11.03
CA VAL A 113 -13.97 11.70 12.11
C VAL A 113 -13.72 13.09 11.54
N ASP A 114 -12.90 13.24 10.50
CA ASP A 114 -12.62 14.55 9.89
C ASP A 114 -13.89 15.14 9.25
N GLY A 115 -14.73 14.31 8.63
CA GLY A 115 -16.04 14.72 8.11
C GLY A 115 -17.05 15.07 9.21
N ALA A 116 -17.08 14.34 10.32
CA ALA A 116 -17.98 14.61 11.44
C ALA A 116 -17.62 15.89 12.21
N TRP A 117 -16.32 16.16 12.43
CA TRP A 117 -15.86 17.40 13.04
C TRP A 117 -15.99 18.59 12.09
N SER A 118 -15.69 18.41 10.79
CA SER A 118 -15.94 19.44 9.78
C SER A 118 -17.43 19.81 9.71
N GLY A 119 -18.34 18.82 9.76
CA GLY A 119 -19.78 19.05 9.84
C GLY A 119 -20.18 19.87 11.07
N LEU A 120 -19.69 19.52 12.26
CA LEU A 120 -20.00 20.24 13.51
C LEU A 120 -19.41 21.65 13.55
N VAL A 121 -18.20 21.87 13.04
CA VAL A 121 -17.57 23.21 12.96
C VAL A 121 -18.29 24.09 11.94
N THR A 122 -18.76 23.50 10.83
CA THR A 122 -19.51 24.23 9.79
C THR A 122 -20.92 24.57 10.27
N PHE A 123 -21.59 23.66 10.99
CA PHE A 123 -22.85 23.95 11.70
C PHE A 123 -22.67 25.01 12.79
N GLY A 124 -21.57 24.98 13.55
CA GLY A 124 -21.23 26.00 14.54
C GLY A 124 -21.00 27.40 13.93
N ARG A 125 -20.34 27.47 12.77
CA ARG A 125 -20.12 28.73 12.03
C ARG A 125 -21.38 29.25 11.34
N ALA A 126 -22.24 28.36 10.83
CA ALA A 126 -23.52 28.73 10.21
C ALA A 126 -24.50 29.31 11.25
N LEU A 127 -24.60 28.67 12.43
CA LEU A 127 -25.39 29.20 13.53
C LEU A 127 -24.83 30.52 14.06
N ALA A 128 -23.50 30.65 14.19
CA ALA A 128 -22.88 31.91 14.60
C ALA A 128 -23.24 33.09 13.68
N ASN A 129 -23.22 32.90 12.35
CA ASN A 129 -23.61 33.95 11.40
C ASN A 129 -25.12 34.25 11.40
N ILE A 130 -25.98 33.25 11.60
CA ILE A 130 -27.44 33.43 11.71
C ILE A 130 -27.82 34.19 13.00
N PHE A 131 -27.14 33.94 14.11
CA PHE A 131 -27.42 34.63 15.39
C PHE A 131 -26.89 36.07 15.43
N ILE A 132 -25.84 36.40 14.68
CA ILE A 132 -25.35 37.78 14.50
C ILE A 132 -26.36 38.61 13.68
N TRP A 133 -27.01 38.01 12.68
CA TRP A 133 -28.02 38.69 11.84
C TRP A 133 -29.39 38.87 12.53
N LEU A 134 -29.76 37.96 13.44
CA LEU A 134 -31.03 38.03 14.18
C LEU A 134 -30.95 38.81 15.50
N GLY A 135 -29.76 39.14 16.00
CA GLY A 135 -29.59 39.96 17.21
C GLY A 135 -30.01 39.31 18.54
N ILE A 136 -30.20 37.98 18.56
CA ILE A 136 -30.80 37.25 19.70
C ILE A 136 -29.76 36.74 20.71
N PHE A 137 -28.47 36.65 20.37
CA PHE A 137 -27.43 36.19 21.30
C PHE A 137 -26.21 37.11 21.31
N SER A 138 -26.33 38.22 22.05
CA SER A 138 -25.13 38.93 22.51
C SER A 138 -24.32 38.00 23.44
N PRO A 139 -22.97 37.91 23.31
CA PRO A 139 -22.09 37.06 24.13
C PRO A 139 -22.29 37.20 25.64
N VAL A 140 -22.83 38.36 26.07
CA VAL A 140 -23.12 38.69 27.47
C VAL A 140 -24.16 37.72 28.08
N TRP A 141 -25.15 37.23 27.32
CA TRP A 141 -26.21 36.36 27.85
C TRP A 141 -25.78 34.92 28.11
N ILE A 142 -24.80 34.41 27.34
CA ILE A 142 -24.25 33.07 27.56
C ILE A 142 -23.42 33.04 28.84
N VAL A 143 -22.61 34.08 29.06
CA VAL A 143 -21.78 34.20 30.26
C VAL A 143 -22.67 34.37 31.50
N THR A 144 -23.70 35.21 31.45
CA THR A 144 -24.63 35.37 32.59
C THR A 144 -25.47 34.12 32.84
N GLY A 145 -25.90 33.40 31.79
CA GLY A 145 -26.63 32.15 31.91
C GLY A 145 -25.81 31.02 32.56
N VAL A 146 -24.55 30.85 32.15
CA VAL A 146 -23.63 29.87 32.75
C VAL A 146 -23.33 30.19 34.21
N ILE A 147 -23.14 31.47 34.54
CA ILE A 147 -22.95 31.92 35.93
C ILE A 147 -24.19 31.61 36.77
N LEU A 148 -25.39 31.96 36.31
CA LEU A 148 -26.63 31.69 37.03
C LEU A 148 -26.89 30.18 37.22
N TYR A 149 -26.61 29.36 36.20
CA TYR A 149 -26.70 27.91 36.28
C TYR A 149 -25.74 27.34 37.34
N PHE A 150 -24.50 27.84 37.38
CA PHE A 150 -23.51 27.43 38.36
C PHE A 150 -23.92 27.80 39.80
N PHE A 151 -24.48 29.00 39.99
CA PHE A 151 -25.03 29.45 41.27
C PHE A 151 -26.25 28.61 41.71
N TRP A 152 -27.15 28.27 40.79
CA TRP A 152 -28.30 27.43 41.06
C TRP A 152 -27.89 26.01 41.47
N TRP A 153 -26.96 25.39 40.74
CA TRP A 153 -26.41 24.08 41.07
C TRP A 153 -25.76 24.06 42.46
N ARG A 154 -24.99 25.10 42.78
CA ARG A 154 -24.35 25.27 44.10
C ARG A 154 -25.36 25.42 45.23
N ARG A 155 -26.51 26.05 44.97
CA ARG A 155 -27.61 26.19 45.94
C ARG A 155 -28.36 24.87 46.18
N ARG A 156 -28.49 24.03 45.14
CA ARG A 156 -29.18 22.73 45.21
C ARG A 156 -28.41 21.70 46.04
N LYS A 157 -27.07 21.72 46.00
CA LYS A 157 -26.21 20.84 46.83
C LYS A 157 -26.23 21.14 48.33
N LYS A 158 -26.77 22.29 48.78
CA LYS A 158 -26.89 22.63 50.21
C LYS A 158 -28.23 22.23 50.82
N ARG A 159 -29.11 21.56 50.05
CA ARG A 159 -30.44 21.10 50.49
C ARG A 159 -30.58 19.58 50.42
N ALA A 160 -29.46 18.86 50.33
CA ALA A 160 -29.37 17.40 50.46
C ALA A 160 -28.48 17.09 51.67
#